data_AF-A0AAE0PRW0-F1
#
_entry.id   AF-A0AAE0PRW0-F1
#
_cell.length_a   1.000
_cell.length_b   1.000
_cell.length_c   1.000
_cell.angle_alpha   90.00
_cell.angle_beta   90.00
_cell.angle_gamma   90.00
#
_symmetry.space_group_name_H-M   'P 1'
#
loop_
_entity.id
_entity.type
_entity.pdbx_description
1 polymer ?
#
loop_
_entity_poly.entity_id
_entity_poly.type
_entity_poly.pdbx_seq_one_letter_code
_entity_poly.pdbx_strand_id
1 'polypeptide(L)'
;MATVTGDTCATPEPSVCQRVPPLLTDLYQFTMAYAYWRAGRHNEHAVFELFFRDNPFNGGFSLFAGLSDCLQFLRDYRFTDEDVEYLRTVLPSNTHPDFFTYLKGLDCSAVSVSAVAEGTVVFAQVPLLEVSGPLAVVQLLETSLLCLVNYASLVCTNAARFRLAAGPKLRLMEMGLRRAQGPDGGLTASRYTYIGGVATANHLSPPIPIFCILNTCTH
;
A
#
# COMPACT_ATOMS: atom_id res chain seq x y z
N MET A 1 13.62 19.96 32.58
CA MET A 1 14.35 18.74 32.98
C MET A 1 13.33 17.62 33.10
N ALA A 2 13.12 16.88 32.01
CA ALA A 2 12.36 15.62 31.96
C ALA A 2 12.74 14.95 30.63
N THR A 3 13.89 14.30 30.64
CA THR A 3 14.40 13.42 29.60
C THR A 3 13.59 12.13 29.61
N VAL A 4 12.84 11.86 28.54
CA VAL A 4 12.27 10.53 28.29
C VAL A 4 13.31 9.77 27.46
N THR A 5 14.14 9.01 28.18
CA THR A 5 14.95 7.93 27.61
C THR A 5 14.04 6.75 27.31
N GLY A 6 14.05 6.29 26.06
CA GLY A 6 13.31 5.12 25.61
C GLY A 6 13.72 4.78 24.19
N ASP A 7 14.96 4.30 24.04
CA ASP A 7 15.40 3.58 22.83
C ASP A 7 14.57 2.31 22.69
N THR A 8 13.40 2.40 22.05
CA THR A 8 12.79 1.24 21.43
C THR A 8 13.54 0.98 20.14
N CYS A 9 14.39 -0.05 20.17
CA CYS A 9 15.00 -0.67 19.00
C CYS A 9 13.87 -1.13 18.05
N ALA A 10 13.42 -0.22 17.18
CA ALA A 10 12.57 -0.56 16.06
C ALA A 10 13.45 -1.29 15.06
N THR A 11 13.38 -2.62 15.04
CA THR A 11 13.89 -3.42 13.93
C THR A 11 13.27 -2.84 12.65
N PRO A 12 14.07 -2.41 11.66
CA PRO A 12 13.51 -1.83 10.44
C PRO A 12 12.64 -2.90 9.79
N GLU A 13 11.33 -2.66 9.71
CA GLU A 13 10.44 -3.51 8.94
C GLU A 13 11.02 -3.64 7.52
N PRO A 14 11.04 -4.84 6.93
CA PRO A 14 11.46 -5.00 5.54
C PRO A 14 10.68 -4.02 4.68
N SER A 15 11.40 -3.26 3.84
CA SER A 15 10.85 -2.12 3.12
C SER A 15 9.63 -2.56 2.33
N VAL A 16 8.54 -1.78 2.35
CA VAL A 16 7.35 -2.07 1.50
C VAL A 16 7.77 -2.21 0.04
N CYS A 17 8.84 -1.54 -0.39
CA CYS A 17 9.39 -1.68 -1.74
C CYS A 17 9.94 -3.08 -2.08
N GLN A 18 10.30 -3.91 -1.09
CA GLN A 18 10.58 -5.33 -1.34
C GLN A 18 9.31 -6.14 -1.65
N ARG A 19 8.16 -5.69 -1.13
CA ARG A 19 6.84 -6.32 -1.31
C ARG A 19 6.13 -5.78 -2.55
N VAL A 20 6.27 -4.48 -2.81
CA VAL A 20 5.66 -3.71 -3.89
C VAL A 20 6.78 -2.94 -4.60
N PRO A 21 7.43 -3.53 -5.61
CA PRO A 21 8.48 -2.83 -6.33
C PRO A 21 7.88 -1.67 -7.16
N PRO A 22 8.63 -0.60 -7.44
CA PRO A 22 8.19 0.50 -8.32
C PRO A 22 7.78 0.05 -9.73
N LEU A 23 8.30 -1.09 -10.18
CA LEU A 23 7.90 -1.75 -11.43
C LEU A 23 6.54 -2.46 -11.36
N LEU A 24 5.95 -2.63 -10.17
CA LEU A 24 4.60 -3.20 -10.01
C LEU A 24 3.55 -2.17 -10.42
N THR A 25 3.54 -1.89 -11.72
CA THR A 25 2.68 -0.94 -12.39
C THR A 25 2.49 -1.40 -13.83
N ASP A 26 1.42 -0.93 -14.47
CA ASP A 26 1.12 -1.32 -15.82
C ASP A 26 2.07 -0.62 -16.81
N LEU A 27 2.43 -1.28 -17.91
CA LEU A 27 3.34 -0.69 -18.90
C LEU A 27 2.81 0.64 -19.47
N TYR A 28 1.49 0.83 -19.53
CA TYR A 28 0.91 2.08 -20.01
C TYR A 28 1.27 3.27 -19.12
N GLN A 29 1.54 3.06 -17.84
CA GLN A 29 1.93 4.13 -16.92
C GLN A 29 3.28 4.73 -17.35
N PHE A 30 4.22 3.89 -17.79
CA PHE A 30 5.50 4.34 -18.34
C PHE A 30 5.37 5.00 -19.71
N THR A 31 4.50 4.49 -20.59
CA THR A 31 4.30 5.12 -21.90
C THR A 31 3.60 6.47 -21.78
N MET A 32 2.67 6.63 -20.82
CA MET A 32 2.06 7.91 -20.47
C MET A 32 3.06 8.87 -19.83
N ALA A 33 3.88 8.40 -18.88
CA ALA A 33 4.95 9.21 -18.30
C ALA A 33 5.95 9.69 -19.38
N TYR A 34 6.28 8.83 -20.35
CA TYR A 34 7.09 9.21 -21.51
C TYR A 34 6.40 10.26 -22.39
N ALA A 35 5.09 10.14 -22.63
CA ALA A 35 4.33 11.13 -23.38
C ALA A 35 4.33 12.49 -22.67
N TYR A 36 4.12 12.53 -21.35
CA TYR A 36 4.22 13.76 -20.55
C TYR A 36 5.64 14.34 -20.57
N TRP A 37 6.66 13.49 -20.51
CA TRP A 37 8.05 13.92 -20.59
C TRP A 37 8.37 14.55 -21.95
N ARG A 38 7.99 13.88 -23.04
CA ARG A 38 8.15 14.37 -24.43
C ARG A 38 7.39 15.66 -24.71
N ALA A 39 6.25 15.86 -24.07
CA ALA A 39 5.46 17.08 -24.19
C ALA A 39 5.95 18.22 -23.26
N GLY A 40 6.96 17.97 -22.41
CA GLY A 40 7.43 18.95 -21.42
C GLY A 40 6.47 19.17 -20.25
N ARG A 41 5.47 18.30 -20.07
CA ARG A 41 4.38 18.41 -19.09
C ARG A 41 4.57 17.58 -17.82
N HIS A 42 5.64 16.79 -17.76
CA HIS A 42 5.93 15.87 -16.65
C HIS A 42 6.02 16.52 -15.26
N ASN A 43 6.38 17.82 -15.20
CA ASN A 43 6.47 18.62 -13.97
C ASN A 43 5.22 19.47 -13.69
N GLU A 44 4.18 19.37 -14.51
CA GLU A 44 2.91 20.05 -14.21
C GLU A 44 2.35 19.54 -12.88
N HIS A 45 1.79 20.44 -12.08
CA HIS A 45 1.17 20.08 -10.82
C HIS A 45 -0.17 19.38 -11.09
N ALA A 46 -0.35 18.18 -10.53
CA ALA A 46 -1.56 17.39 -10.66
C ALA A 46 -2.00 16.84 -9.31
N VAL A 47 -3.31 16.65 -9.16
CA VAL A 47 -3.95 16.09 -7.97
C VAL A 47 -4.80 14.90 -8.41
N PHE A 48 -4.58 13.76 -7.76
CA PHE A 48 -5.31 12.52 -7.98
C PHE A 48 -6.06 12.14 -6.71
N GLU A 49 -7.33 11.79 -6.88
CA GLU A 49 -8.20 11.34 -5.79
C GLU A 49 -8.49 9.85 -5.95
N LEU A 50 -8.25 9.09 -4.89
CA LEU A 50 -8.58 7.68 -4.79
C LEU A 50 -9.91 7.54 -4.05
N PHE A 51 -10.90 6.99 -4.74
CA PHE A 51 -12.20 6.63 -4.19
C PHE A 51 -12.68 5.32 -4.82
N PHE A 52 -13.66 4.68 -4.20
CA PHE A 52 -14.31 3.48 -4.74
C PHE A 52 -15.77 3.76 -5.11
N ARG A 53 -16.31 2.98 -6.04
CA ARG A 53 -17.64 3.23 -6.62
C ARG A 53 -18.77 2.52 -5.88
N ASP A 54 -18.52 1.32 -5.39
CA ASP A 54 -19.50 0.46 -4.75
C ASP A 54 -18.97 -0.06 -3.44
N ASN A 55 -19.83 -0.12 -2.41
CA ASN A 55 -19.44 -0.72 -1.14
C ASN A 55 -19.17 -2.23 -1.33
N PRO A 56 -18.05 -2.75 -0.81
CA PRO A 56 -17.72 -4.16 -0.92
C PRO A 56 -18.72 -5.02 -0.15
N PHE A 57 -18.88 -6.27 -0.60
CA PHE A 57 -19.73 -7.27 0.03
C PHE A 57 -21.22 -6.86 0.16
N ASN A 58 -21.69 -5.95 -0.70
CA ASN A 58 -23.03 -5.33 -0.64
C ASN A 58 -23.34 -4.76 0.77
N GLY A 59 -22.30 -4.29 1.48
CA GLY A 59 -22.42 -3.72 2.81
C GLY A 59 -22.84 -2.25 2.80
N GLY A 60 -23.19 -1.74 3.98
CA GLY A 60 -23.48 -0.31 4.17
C GLY A 60 -22.25 0.57 4.39
N PHE A 61 -21.07 -0.02 4.58
CA PHE A 61 -19.84 0.70 4.93
C PHE A 61 -18.58 -0.06 4.51
N SER A 62 -17.49 0.68 4.41
CA SER A 62 -16.12 0.13 4.31
C SER A 62 -15.24 0.73 5.40
N LEU A 63 -14.16 0.06 5.77
CA LEU A 63 -13.11 0.61 6.60
C LEU A 63 -11.89 0.95 5.75
N PHE A 64 -11.41 2.18 5.89
CA PHE A 64 -10.18 2.61 5.23
C PHE A 64 -8.96 2.03 5.94
N ALA A 65 -8.10 1.35 5.19
CA ALA A 65 -6.82 0.84 5.67
C ALA A 65 -5.78 0.84 4.53
N GLY A 66 -4.50 0.74 4.89
CA GLY A 66 -3.39 0.69 3.92
C GLY A 66 -2.54 1.96 3.88
N LEU A 67 -2.90 3.01 4.61
CA LEU A 67 -2.16 4.27 4.64
C LEU A 67 -0.71 4.08 5.11
N SER A 68 -0.52 3.25 6.14
CA SER A 68 0.81 2.95 6.68
C SER A 68 1.75 2.35 5.63
N ASP A 69 1.28 1.36 4.86
CA ASP A 69 2.08 0.75 3.79
C ASP A 69 2.31 1.73 2.63
N CYS A 70 1.31 2.57 2.30
CA CYS A 70 1.46 3.61 1.27
C CYS A 70 2.56 4.62 1.61
N LEU A 71 2.61 5.11 2.86
CA LEU A 71 3.62 6.06 3.29
C LEU A 71 5.03 5.45 3.28
N GLN A 72 5.16 4.19 3.67
CA GLN A 72 6.45 3.49 3.61
C GLN A 72 6.87 3.23 2.16
N PHE A 73 5.95 2.88 1.27
CA PHE A 73 6.21 2.77 -0.17
C PHE A 73 6.73 4.08 -0.77
N LEU A 74 6.05 5.21 -0.50
CA LEU A 74 6.45 6.52 -1.01
C LEU A 74 7.82 6.98 -0.51
N ARG A 75 8.18 6.61 0.73
CA ARG A 75 9.48 6.93 1.32
C ARG A 75 10.62 6.22 0.59
N ASP A 76 10.42 4.96 0.24
CA ASP A 76 11.44 4.09 -0.34
C ASP A 76 11.36 4.01 -1.88
N TYR A 77 10.43 4.73 -2.51
CA TYR A 77 10.17 4.70 -3.95
C TYR A 77 11.38 5.22 -4.75
N ARG A 78 12.14 4.32 -5.36
CA ARG A 78 13.26 4.64 -6.26
C ARG A 78 13.43 3.54 -7.30
N PHE A 79 13.75 3.92 -8.53
CA PHE A 79 14.14 2.96 -9.57
C PHE A 79 15.60 2.57 -9.39
N THR A 80 15.87 1.27 -9.43
CA THR A 80 17.23 0.72 -9.48
C THR A 80 17.78 0.74 -10.91
N ASP A 81 19.08 0.57 -11.04
CA ASP A 81 19.72 0.46 -12.37
C ASP A 81 19.20 -0.74 -13.17
N GLU A 82 18.91 -1.85 -12.48
CA GLU A 82 18.32 -3.04 -13.08
C GLU A 82 16.90 -2.78 -13.61
N ASP A 83 16.09 -2.02 -12.85
CA ASP A 83 14.73 -1.66 -13.27
C ASP A 83 14.75 -0.79 -14.53
N VAL A 84 15.64 0.19 -14.58
CA VAL A 84 15.77 1.10 -15.74
C VAL A 84 16.27 0.34 -16.96
N GLU A 85 17.22 -0.58 -16.81
CA GLU A 85 17.69 -1.42 -17.91
C GLU A 85 16.59 -2.35 -18.42
N TYR A 86 15.81 -2.95 -17.52
CA TYR A 86 14.62 -3.71 -17.90
C TYR A 86 13.63 -2.85 -18.70
N LEU A 87 13.34 -1.63 -18.25
CA LEU A 87 12.44 -0.71 -18.96
C LEU A 87 12.94 -0.35 -20.36
N ARG A 88 14.27 -0.29 -20.59
CA ARG A 88 14.83 -0.10 -21.95
C ARG A 88 14.49 -1.25 -22.89
N THR A 89 14.36 -2.47 -22.37
CA THR A 89 14.02 -3.64 -23.19
C THR A 89 12.54 -3.72 -23.53
N VAL A 90 11.66 -3.20 -22.68
CA VAL A 90 10.21 -3.30 -22.83
C VAL A 90 9.60 -2.09 -23.54
N LEU A 91 10.16 -0.89 -23.32
CA LEU A 91 9.70 0.32 -24.00
C LEU A 91 10.12 0.33 -25.48
N PRO A 92 9.39 1.05 -26.35
CA PRO A 92 9.74 1.16 -27.76
C PRO A 92 11.19 1.58 -27.98
N SER A 93 11.88 0.98 -28.95
CA SER A 93 13.30 1.23 -29.24
C SER A 93 13.61 2.68 -29.65
N ASN A 94 12.60 3.47 -30.03
CA ASN A 94 12.70 4.89 -30.34
C ASN A 94 12.49 5.80 -29.11
N THR A 95 12.46 5.25 -27.90
CA THR A 95 12.37 6.02 -26.65
C THR A 95 13.65 6.82 -26.42
N HIS A 96 13.50 8.10 -26.10
CA HIS A 96 14.63 9.00 -25.90
C HIS A 96 15.51 8.55 -24.71
N PRO A 97 16.84 8.46 -24.85
CA PRO A 97 17.72 7.95 -23.79
C PRO A 97 17.64 8.76 -22.49
N ASP A 98 17.43 10.08 -22.58
CA ASP A 98 17.32 10.96 -21.41
C ASP A 98 16.08 10.69 -20.55
N PHE A 99 15.03 10.05 -21.10
CA PHE A 99 13.87 9.65 -20.30
C PHE A 99 14.26 8.63 -19.22
N PHE A 100 15.21 7.74 -19.52
CA PHE A 100 15.71 6.77 -18.56
C PHE A 100 16.58 7.43 -17.48
N THR A 101 17.32 8.49 -17.83
CA THR A 101 18.03 9.33 -16.86
C THR A 101 17.05 10.04 -15.94
N TYR A 102 15.94 10.53 -16.50
CA TYR A 102 14.84 11.11 -15.72
C TYR A 102 14.23 10.09 -14.75
N LEU A 103 13.90 8.88 -15.21
CA LEU A 103 13.37 7.80 -14.36
C LEU A 103 14.30 7.46 -13.19
N LYS A 104 15.61 7.39 -13.42
CA LYS A 104 16.60 7.12 -12.37
C LYS A 104 16.67 8.23 -11.31
N GLY A 105 16.39 9.47 -11.71
CA GLY A 105 16.36 10.64 -10.82
C GLY A 105 15.02 10.86 -10.10
N LEU A 106 14.01 10.03 -10.34
CA LEU A 106 12.69 10.22 -9.75
C LEU A 106 12.69 9.99 -8.24
N ASP A 107 12.03 10.89 -7.54
CA ASP A 107 11.68 10.73 -6.13
C ASP A 107 10.26 11.22 -5.83
N CYS A 108 9.76 10.84 -4.65
CA CYS A 108 8.48 11.31 -4.13
C CYS A 108 8.65 12.55 -3.23
N SER A 109 9.75 13.30 -3.32
CA SER A 109 10.01 14.43 -2.41
C SER A 109 9.03 15.59 -2.60
N ALA A 110 8.57 15.79 -3.83
CA ALA A 110 7.59 16.80 -4.21
C ALA A 110 6.14 16.31 -4.13
N VAL A 111 5.91 15.11 -3.60
CA VAL A 111 4.57 14.51 -3.47
C VAL A 111 4.00 14.83 -2.08
N SER A 112 2.77 15.33 -2.06
CA SER A 112 1.96 15.53 -0.87
C SER A 112 0.81 14.53 -0.85
N VAL A 113 0.50 14.00 0.33
CA VAL A 113 -0.57 13.01 0.52
C VAL A 113 -1.49 13.47 1.64
N SER A 114 -2.79 13.55 1.34
CA SER A 114 -3.85 13.80 2.32
C SER A 114 -4.76 12.57 2.36
N ALA A 115 -5.11 12.10 3.55
CA ALA A 115 -5.86 10.86 3.70
C ALA A 115 -6.82 10.90 4.89
N VAL A 116 -7.88 10.11 4.80
CA VAL A 116 -8.70 9.77 5.97
C VAL A 116 -7.86 8.93 6.95
N ALA A 117 -8.11 9.04 8.26
CA ALA A 117 -7.41 8.24 9.25
C ALA A 117 -7.70 6.74 9.06
N GLU A 118 -6.66 5.91 9.20
CA GLU A 118 -6.76 4.45 9.12
C GLU A 118 -7.70 3.90 10.21
N GLY A 119 -8.61 3.00 9.84
CA GLY A 119 -9.69 2.49 10.69
C GLY A 119 -10.98 3.31 10.65
N THR A 120 -11.04 4.40 9.87
CA THR A 120 -12.26 5.20 9.73
C THR A 120 -13.28 4.51 8.81
N VAL A 121 -14.56 4.70 9.13
CA VAL A 121 -15.67 4.27 8.28
C VAL A 121 -15.79 5.20 7.08
N VAL A 122 -15.75 4.63 5.88
CA VAL A 122 -15.80 5.35 4.61
C VAL A 122 -16.89 4.79 3.70
N PHE A 123 -17.34 5.63 2.77
CA PHE A 123 -18.47 5.36 1.88
C PHE A 123 -18.06 5.51 0.42
N ALA A 124 -18.81 4.84 -0.45
CA ALA A 124 -18.63 4.96 -1.89
C ALA A 124 -18.73 6.41 -2.37
N GLN A 125 -18.00 6.73 -3.44
CA GLN A 125 -17.96 8.03 -4.11
C GLN A 125 -17.42 9.19 -3.24
N VAL A 126 -16.70 8.88 -2.16
CA VAL A 126 -16.01 9.86 -1.32
C VAL A 126 -14.49 9.68 -1.46
N PRO A 127 -13.71 10.76 -1.66
CA PRO A 127 -12.25 10.66 -1.73
C PRO A 127 -11.67 10.18 -0.39
N LEU A 128 -10.81 9.18 -0.44
CA LEU A 128 -10.18 8.55 0.72
C LEU A 128 -8.73 9.01 0.90
N LEU A 129 -8.04 9.16 -0.23
CA LEU A 129 -6.64 9.50 -0.35
C LEU A 129 -6.50 10.46 -1.54
N GLU A 130 -5.90 11.61 -1.29
CA GLU A 130 -5.54 12.60 -2.29
C GLU A 130 -4.02 12.65 -2.39
N VAL A 131 -3.52 12.56 -3.62
CA VAL A 131 -2.08 12.59 -3.94
C VAL A 131 -1.81 13.74 -4.89
N SER A 132 -0.96 14.66 -4.45
CA SER A 132 -0.67 15.92 -5.15
C SER A 132 0.83 16.03 -5.43
N GLY A 133 1.22 16.42 -6.65
CA GLY A 133 2.63 16.46 -7.04
C GLY A 133 2.86 16.58 -8.55
N PRO A 134 4.10 16.30 -9.02
CA PRO A 134 4.43 16.31 -10.45
C PRO A 134 3.66 15.24 -11.22
N LEU A 135 3.01 15.61 -12.33
CA LEU A 135 2.11 14.76 -13.12
C LEU A 135 2.66 13.37 -13.41
N ALA A 136 3.91 13.28 -13.88
CA ALA A 136 4.50 11.99 -14.22
C ALA A 136 4.75 11.10 -12.98
N VAL A 137 5.08 11.70 -11.84
CA VAL A 137 5.32 10.96 -10.58
C VAL A 137 4.01 10.44 -10.01
N VAL A 138 3.01 11.31 -9.86
CA VAL A 138 1.71 10.90 -9.29
C VAL A 138 1.00 9.86 -10.16
N GLN A 139 1.18 9.92 -11.49
CA GLN A 139 0.68 8.92 -12.43
C GLN A 139 1.32 7.54 -12.20
N LEU A 140 2.65 7.48 -12.01
CA LEU A 140 3.35 6.21 -11.78
C LEU A 140 2.98 5.55 -10.45
N LEU A 141 2.56 6.34 -9.46
CA LEU A 141 2.16 5.86 -8.14
C LEU A 141 0.75 5.26 -8.11
N GLU A 142 -0.08 5.56 -9.10
CA GLU A 142 -1.50 5.19 -9.14
C GLU A 142 -1.72 3.69 -8.90
N THR A 143 -1.12 2.83 -9.72
CA THR A 143 -1.35 1.37 -9.67
C THR A 143 -0.92 0.77 -8.32
N SER A 144 0.25 1.19 -7.80
CA SER A 144 0.77 0.65 -6.54
C SER A 144 -0.06 1.10 -5.33
N LEU A 145 -0.45 2.38 -5.28
CA LEU A 145 -1.31 2.91 -4.21
C LEU A 145 -2.70 2.27 -4.24
N LEU A 146 -3.29 2.09 -5.42
CA LEU A 146 -4.55 1.37 -5.59
C LEU A 146 -4.45 -0.06 -5.06
N CYS A 147 -3.37 -0.78 -5.38
CA CYS A 147 -3.17 -2.16 -4.92
C CYS A 147 -3.13 -2.23 -3.38
N LEU A 148 -2.32 -1.37 -2.75
CA LEU A 148 -2.14 -1.32 -1.30
C LEU A 148 -3.45 -0.98 -0.57
N VAL A 149 -4.13 0.09 -0.98
CA VAL A 149 -5.36 0.56 -0.32
C VAL A 149 -6.53 -0.40 -0.54
N ASN A 150 -6.70 -0.93 -1.76
CA ASN A 150 -7.83 -1.82 -2.06
C ASN A 150 -7.74 -3.12 -1.26
N TYR A 151 -6.58 -3.77 -1.25
CA TYR A 151 -6.40 -5.01 -0.50
C TYR A 151 -6.62 -4.81 1.00
N ALA A 152 -5.95 -3.79 1.57
CA ALA A 152 -6.03 -3.49 2.99
C ALA A 152 -7.47 -3.17 3.43
N SER A 153 -8.16 -2.30 2.70
CA SER A 153 -9.54 -1.88 3.02
C SER A 153 -10.54 -3.04 2.88
N LEU A 154 -10.38 -3.92 1.88
CA LEU A 154 -11.24 -5.10 1.72
C LEU A 154 -11.08 -6.09 2.87
N VAL A 155 -9.84 -6.40 3.26
CA VAL A 155 -9.55 -7.32 4.37
C VAL A 155 -10.07 -6.74 5.69
N CYS A 156 -9.79 -5.46 5.96
CA CYS A 156 -10.25 -4.76 7.16
C CYS A 156 -11.78 -4.76 7.26
N THR A 157 -12.47 -4.43 6.16
CA THR A 157 -13.93 -4.41 6.12
C THR A 157 -14.53 -5.80 6.35
N ASN A 158 -13.94 -6.85 5.77
CA ASN A 158 -14.42 -8.22 5.98
C ASN A 158 -14.23 -8.68 7.43
N ALA A 159 -13.08 -8.37 8.03
CA ALA A 159 -12.81 -8.66 9.44
C ALA A 159 -13.81 -7.96 10.37
N ALA A 160 -14.12 -6.69 10.10
CA ALA A 160 -15.12 -5.94 10.86
C ALA A 160 -16.52 -6.56 10.74
N ARG A 161 -16.90 -7.07 9.56
CA ARG A 161 -18.16 -7.80 9.39
C ARG A 161 -18.22 -9.08 10.23
N PHE A 162 -17.13 -9.85 10.28
CA PHE A 162 -17.06 -11.02 11.16
C PHE A 162 -17.12 -10.63 12.64
N ARG A 163 -16.44 -9.55 13.05
CA ARG A 163 -16.53 -9.00 14.41
C ARG A 163 -17.95 -8.60 14.77
N LEU A 164 -18.67 -7.95 13.86
CA LEU A 164 -20.08 -7.59 14.07
C LEU A 164 -20.97 -8.84 14.21
N ALA A 165 -20.78 -9.86 13.37
CA ALA A 165 -21.57 -11.09 13.42
C ALA A 165 -21.29 -11.94 14.67
N ALA A 166 -20.03 -12.01 15.13
CA ALA A 166 -19.64 -12.78 16.31
C ALA A 166 -19.91 -12.04 17.63
N GLY A 167 -20.07 -10.71 17.57
CA GLY A 167 -20.21 -9.86 18.74
C GLY A 167 -18.89 -9.61 19.50
N PRO A 168 -18.93 -8.82 20.58
CA PRO A 168 -17.73 -8.35 21.28
C PRO A 168 -17.09 -9.40 22.20
N LYS A 169 -17.81 -10.48 22.55
CA LYS A 169 -17.37 -11.44 23.58
C LYS A 169 -16.51 -12.58 23.03
N LEU A 170 -16.75 -13.00 21.79
CA LEU A 170 -16.04 -14.12 21.18
C LEU A 170 -14.67 -13.67 20.68
N ARG A 171 -13.63 -14.49 20.92
CA ARG A 171 -12.33 -14.27 20.28
C ARG A 171 -12.39 -14.79 18.85
N LEU A 172 -12.13 -13.90 17.91
CA LEU A 172 -11.94 -14.25 16.51
C LEU A 172 -10.44 -14.42 16.26
N MET A 173 -10.07 -15.46 15.51
CA MET A 173 -8.68 -15.77 15.18
C MET A 173 -8.50 -15.86 13.67
N GLU A 174 -7.48 -15.19 13.15
CA GLU A 174 -7.06 -15.28 11.75
C GLU A 174 -5.98 -16.37 11.60
N MET A 175 -6.24 -17.35 10.72
CA MET A 175 -5.42 -18.55 10.47
C MET A 175 -5.22 -18.80 8.96
N GLY A 176 -5.37 -17.76 8.15
CA GLY A 176 -5.39 -17.78 6.69
C GLY A 176 -4.02 -17.80 6.03
N LEU A 177 -2.91 -17.82 6.78
CA LEU A 177 -1.54 -17.75 6.25
C LEU A 177 -1.29 -18.72 5.09
N ARG A 178 -1.75 -19.97 5.19
CA ARG A 178 -1.53 -21.02 4.17
C ARG A 178 -2.25 -20.76 2.84
N ARG A 179 -3.20 -19.83 2.82
CA ARG A 179 -4.01 -19.45 1.65
C ARG A 179 -3.90 -17.96 1.33
N ALA A 180 -3.06 -17.24 2.06
CA ALA A 180 -2.83 -15.84 1.82
C ALA A 180 -2.12 -15.66 0.47
N GLN A 181 -2.42 -14.55 -0.22
CA GLN A 181 -1.95 -14.34 -1.58
C GLN A 181 -0.51 -13.85 -1.58
N GLY A 182 0.38 -14.63 -2.20
CA GLY A 182 1.80 -14.31 -2.28
C GLY A 182 2.54 -14.52 -0.95
N PRO A 183 3.88 -14.35 -0.98
CA PRO A 183 4.71 -14.53 0.21
C PRO A 183 4.37 -13.57 1.35
N ASP A 184 3.93 -12.35 1.03
CA ASP A 184 3.62 -11.29 2.02
C ASP A 184 2.13 -11.16 2.36
N GLY A 185 1.26 -11.90 1.68
CA GLY A 185 -0.18 -11.85 1.91
C GLY A 185 -0.56 -12.22 3.34
N GLY A 186 0.23 -13.09 3.99
CA GLY A 186 -0.01 -13.50 5.36
C GLY A 186 0.17 -12.38 6.37
N LEU A 187 1.24 -11.60 6.22
CA LEU A 187 1.57 -10.48 7.11
C LEU A 187 0.55 -9.34 6.96
N THR A 188 0.29 -8.95 5.71
CA THR A 188 -0.67 -7.88 5.39
C THR A 188 -2.09 -8.27 5.79
N ALA A 189 -2.54 -9.50 5.50
CA ALA A 189 -3.84 -9.99 5.95
C ALA A 189 -3.98 -9.95 7.47
N SER A 190 -3.00 -10.44 8.22
CA SER A 190 -3.06 -10.39 9.69
C SER A 190 -3.14 -8.96 10.20
N ARG A 191 -2.28 -8.06 9.70
CA ARG A 191 -2.28 -6.66 10.13
C ARG A 191 -3.65 -6.01 9.94
N TYR A 192 -4.26 -6.16 8.76
CA TYR A 192 -5.54 -5.50 8.45
C TYR A 192 -6.74 -6.19 9.09
N THR A 193 -6.69 -7.51 9.32
CA THR A 193 -7.72 -8.19 10.12
C THR A 193 -7.69 -7.78 11.58
N TYR A 194 -6.51 -7.47 12.13
CA TYR A 194 -6.36 -6.91 13.48
C TYR A 194 -7.03 -5.54 13.62
N ILE A 195 -6.79 -4.64 12.65
CA ILE A 195 -7.45 -3.32 12.61
C ILE A 195 -8.98 -3.48 12.53
N GLY A 196 -9.48 -4.46 11.76
CA GLY A 196 -10.90 -4.81 11.70
C GLY A 196 -11.47 -5.50 12.95
N GLY A 197 -10.66 -5.74 13.99
CA GLY A 197 -11.10 -6.25 15.28
C GLY A 197 -10.99 -7.77 15.46
N VAL A 198 -10.18 -8.47 14.66
CA VAL A 198 -9.91 -9.92 14.77
C VAL A 198 -8.53 -10.14 15.40
N ALA A 199 -8.39 -11.04 16.38
CA ALA A 199 -7.06 -11.37 16.91
C ALA A 199 -6.30 -12.25 15.91
N THR A 200 -4.98 -12.08 15.77
CA THR A 200 -4.17 -12.77 14.76
C THR A 200 -3.29 -13.84 15.38
N ALA A 201 -3.04 -14.94 14.63
CA ALA A 201 -2.17 -16.04 15.07
C ALA A 201 -0.91 -16.24 14.20
N ASN A 202 -0.66 -15.40 13.18
CA ASN A 202 0.43 -15.60 12.20
C ASN A 202 1.83 -15.17 12.68
N HIS A 203 2.79 -16.10 12.71
CA HIS A 203 4.13 -15.90 13.28
C HIS A 203 5.03 -14.78 12.67
N LEU A 204 4.65 -14.15 11.55
CA LEU A 204 5.54 -13.28 10.75
C LEU A 204 5.43 -11.77 11.02
N SER A 205 4.60 -11.30 11.97
CA SER A 205 4.42 -9.87 12.28
C SER A 205 5.21 -9.42 13.53
N PRO A 206 6.14 -8.43 13.46
CA PRO A 206 6.76 -7.81 14.64
C PRO A 206 5.84 -6.73 15.28
N PRO A 207 6.14 -6.22 16.51
CA PRO A 207 5.25 -6.44 17.66
C PRO A 207 4.32 -5.27 18.03
N ILE A 208 3.07 -5.59 18.33
CA ILE A 208 2.21 -4.89 19.30
C ILE A 208 1.73 -5.97 20.28
N PRO A 209 1.77 -5.73 21.61
CA PRO A 209 1.75 -6.78 22.60
C PRO A 209 0.38 -7.47 22.57
N ILE A 210 0.38 -8.80 22.72
CA ILE A 210 -0.76 -9.73 22.53
C ILE A 210 -0.75 -10.36 21.12
N PHE A 211 0.38 -10.97 20.76
CA PHE A 211 0.42 -11.97 19.71
C PHE A 211 0.05 -13.33 20.33
N CYS A 212 -1.13 -13.87 20.02
CA CYS A 212 -1.48 -15.24 20.38
C CYS A 212 -0.77 -16.19 19.41
N ILE A 213 0.51 -16.48 19.66
CA ILE A 213 1.20 -17.63 19.03
C ILE A 213 0.55 -18.89 19.62
N LEU A 214 -0.45 -19.42 18.93
CA LEU A 214 -1.09 -20.68 19.28
C LEU A 214 -0.47 -21.79 18.45
N ASN A 215 0.54 -22.46 19.03
CA ASN A 215 0.98 -23.77 18.56
C ASN A 215 -0.11 -24.80 18.89
N THR A 216 -1.12 -24.94 18.03
CA THR A 216 -2.03 -26.08 18.07
C THR A 216 -1.40 -27.25 17.32
N CYS A 217 -1.57 -28.48 17.84
CA CYS A 217 -1.12 -29.68 17.16
C CYS A 217 -1.69 -29.73 15.73
N THR A 218 -0.83 -29.92 14.73
CA THR A 218 -1.24 -30.25 13.37
C THR A 218 -1.41 -31.77 13.23
N HIS A 219 -2.20 -32.22 12.26
CA HIS A 219 -2.30 -33.64 11.88
C HIS A 219 -0.94 -34.28 11.62
#